data_AF-A0A816GPQ6-F1
#
_entry.id   AF-A0A816GPQ6-F1
#
_cell.length_a   1.000
_cell.length_b   1.000
_cell.length_c   1.000
_cell.angle_alpha   90.00
_cell.angle_beta   90.00
_cell.angle_gamma   90.00
#
_symmetry.space_group_name_H-M   'P 1'
#
loop_
_entity.id
_entity.type
_entity.pdbx_description
1 polymer ?
#
loop_
_entity_poly.entity_id
_entity_poly.type
_entity_poly.pdbx_seq_one_letter_code
_entity_poly.pdbx_strand_id
1 'polypeptide(L)'
;MAAQDLINILERTATGSQADLENARNFLAKAAEQNLPELLKQLSDILNTTTNNPTARTQAALQLKNALYSRDNIEAFRERWLRIPDDIRAHVKNNCFNALGTETSKPSQAAQCVGYIACAELPRGQWRDLIERLVANVTTVGRPDNIREASLEALGYICQDIEQKVLEPQSNVILTALV
;
A
#
# COMPACT_ATOMS: atom_id res chain seq x y z
N MET A 1 -6.50 -18.84 7.45
CA MET A 1 -7.73 -18.37 6.76
C MET A 1 -7.58 -18.75 5.30
N ALA A 2 -8.59 -19.33 4.64
CA ALA A 2 -8.44 -19.63 3.21
C ALA A 2 -8.48 -18.30 2.44
N ALA A 3 -7.47 -18.03 1.61
CA ALA A 3 -7.39 -16.78 0.82
C ALA A 3 -8.66 -16.54 -0.02
N GLN A 4 -9.33 -17.62 -0.42
CA GLN A 4 -10.59 -17.59 -1.16
C GLN A 4 -11.76 -16.99 -0.35
N ASP A 5 -11.83 -17.24 0.96
CA ASP A 5 -12.88 -16.68 1.82
C ASP A 5 -12.72 -15.15 1.94
N LEU A 6 -11.48 -14.68 2.05
CA LEU A 6 -11.17 -13.26 2.11
C LEU A 6 -11.52 -12.54 0.80
N ILE A 7 -11.21 -13.15 -0.35
CA ILE A 7 -11.58 -12.61 -1.67
C ILE A 7 -13.11 -12.46 -1.79
N ASN A 8 -13.87 -13.50 -1.45
CA ASN A 8 -15.33 -13.47 -1.50
C ASN A 8 -15.92 -12.36 -0.58
N ILE A 9 -15.34 -12.16 0.60
CA ILE A 9 -15.75 -11.09 1.52
C ILE A 9 -15.45 -9.72 0.93
N LEU A 10 -14.25 -9.54 0.36
CA LEU A 10 -13.84 -8.28 -0.26
C LEU A 10 -14.74 -7.90 -1.43
N GLU A 11 -15.15 -8.86 -2.26
CA GLU A 11 -16.09 -8.62 -3.36
C GLU A 11 -17.48 -8.18 -2.85
N ARG A 12 -17.99 -8.80 -1.78
CA ARG A 12 -19.26 -8.39 -1.16
C ARG A 12 -19.22 -6.98 -0.59
N THR A 13 -18.04 -6.49 -0.19
CA THR A 13 -17.86 -5.08 0.23
C THR A 13 -18.06 -4.06 -0.89
N ALA A 14 -18.04 -4.49 -2.17
CA ALA A 14 -18.21 -3.59 -3.30
C ALA A 14 -19.60 -3.68 -3.94
N THR A 15 -20.27 -4.83 -3.85
CA THR A 15 -21.52 -5.11 -4.58
C THR A 15 -22.70 -5.49 -3.69
N GLY A 16 -22.46 -5.69 -2.38
CA GLY A 16 -23.44 -6.20 -1.44
C GLY A 16 -24.41 -5.15 -0.89
N SER A 17 -25.47 -5.65 -0.25
CA SER A 17 -26.42 -4.85 0.52
C SER A 17 -25.77 -4.23 1.77
N GLN A 18 -26.43 -3.28 2.42
CA GLN A 18 -25.92 -2.67 3.66
C GLN A 18 -25.56 -3.70 4.75
N ALA A 19 -26.30 -4.81 4.82
CA ALA A 19 -26.00 -5.93 5.72
C ALA A 19 -24.72 -6.69 5.32
N ASP A 20 -24.43 -6.82 4.03
CA ASP A 20 -23.20 -7.46 3.54
C ASP A 20 -21.96 -6.61 3.87
N LEU A 21 -22.10 -5.29 3.75
CA LEU A 21 -21.05 -4.32 4.11
C LEU A 21 -20.73 -4.39 5.61
N GLU A 22 -21.75 -4.41 6.48
CA GLU A 22 -21.54 -4.55 7.92
C GLU A 22 -20.91 -5.90 8.29
N ASN A 23 -21.35 -6.99 7.67
CA ASN A 23 -20.76 -8.31 7.90
C ASN A 23 -19.29 -8.38 7.47
N ALA A 24 -18.96 -7.86 6.29
CA ALA A 24 -17.59 -7.81 5.79
C ALA A 24 -16.70 -6.94 6.70
N ARG A 25 -17.19 -5.78 7.14
CA ARG A 25 -16.49 -4.92 8.11
C ARG A 25 -16.25 -5.62 9.44
N ASN A 26 -17.28 -6.24 10.01
CA ASN A 26 -17.18 -6.97 11.28
C ASN A 26 -16.20 -8.14 11.18
N PHE A 27 -16.18 -8.83 10.04
CA PHE A 27 -15.22 -9.90 9.79
C PHE A 27 -13.78 -9.37 9.73
N LEU A 28 -13.53 -8.32 8.97
CA LEU A 28 -12.20 -7.70 8.84
C LEU A 28 -11.71 -7.14 10.18
N ALA A 29 -12.61 -6.53 10.97
CA ALA A 29 -12.30 -6.04 12.30
C ALA A 29 -11.87 -7.18 13.23
N LYS A 30 -12.64 -8.28 13.27
CA LYS A 30 -12.28 -9.48 14.05
C LYS A 30 -10.95 -10.09 13.60
N ALA A 31 -10.71 -10.16 12.30
CA ALA A 31 -9.44 -10.67 11.77
C ALA A 31 -8.25 -9.79 12.20
N ALA A 32 -8.42 -8.47 12.18
CA ALA A 32 -7.41 -7.51 12.62
C ALA A 32 -7.15 -7.59 14.14
N GLU A 33 -8.16 -7.84 14.96
CA GLU A 33 -8.03 -8.06 16.41
C GLU A 33 -7.27 -9.36 16.72
N GLN A 34 -7.49 -10.41 15.94
CA GLN A 34 -6.82 -11.69 16.13
C GLN A 34 -5.36 -11.66 15.69
N ASN A 35 -5.09 -11.23 14.46
CA ASN A 35 -3.75 -11.19 13.91
C ASN A 35 -3.65 -10.19 12.75
N LEU A 36 -3.47 -8.92 13.09
CA LEU A 36 -3.26 -7.86 12.11
C LEU A 36 -2.07 -8.15 11.16
N PRO A 37 -0.87 -8.54 11.62
CA PRO A 37 0.24 -8.85 10.71
C PRO A 37 -0.13 -9.83 9.58
N GLU A 38 -0.80 -10.92 9.95
CA GLU A 38 -1.22 -11.94 8.99
C GLU A 38 -2.33 -11.44 8.05
N LEU A 39 -3.26 -10.64 8.56
CA LEU A 39 -4.28 -9.99 7.73
C LEU A 39 -3.65 -9.08 6.67
N LEU A 40 -2.68 -8.24 7.07
CA LEU A 40 -1.98 -7.34 6.14
C LEU A 40 -1.23 -8.13 5.06
N LYS A 41 -0.59 -9.24 5.45
CA LYS A 41 0.07 -10.14 4.51
C LYS A 41 -0.92 -10.67 3.47
N GLN A 42 -2.05 -11.23 3.90
CA GLN A 42 -3.07 -11.77 3.00
C GLN A 42 -3.69 -10.71 2.08
N LEU A 43 -3.98 -9.51 2.60
CA LEU A 43 -4.48 -8.41 1.77
C LEU A 43 -3.45 -7.99 0.71
N SER A 44 -2.17 -7.95 1.07
CA SER A 44 -1.10 -7.60 0.13
C SER A 44 -0.92 -8.65 -0.96
N ASP A 45 -1.10 -9.94 -0.63
CA ASP A 45 -1.07 -11.04 -1.61
C ASP A 45 -2.22 -10.94 -2.61
N ILE A 46 -3.43 -10.62 -2.13
CA ILE A 46 -4.61 -10.42 -2.99
C ILE A 46 -4.36 -9.24 -3.95
N LEU A 47 -3.82 -8.14 -3.45
CA LEU A 47 -3.50 -6.94 -4.23
C LEU A 47 -2.48 -7.23 -5.36
N ASN A 48 -1.39 -7.93 -5.03
CA ASN A 48 -0.30 -8.23 -5.96
C ASN A 48 -0.70 -9.30 -7.01
N THR A 49 -1.68 -10.15 -6.70
CA THR A 49 -2.12 -11.22 -7.62
C THR A 49 -3.02 -10.67 -8.72
N THR A 50 -2.47 -10.42 -9.91
CA THR A 50 -3.19 -9.83 -11.05
C THR A 50 -4.26 -10.73 -11.66
N THR A 51 -4.26 -12.03 -11.37
CA THR A 51 -5.30 -12.98 -11.78
C THR A 51 -6.58 -12.87 -10.94
N ASN A 52 -6.53 -12.15 -9.81
CA ASN A 52 -7.71 -11.91 -8.97
C ASN A 52 -8.63 -10.87 -9.59
N ASN A 53 -9.91 -10.91 -9.20
CA ASN A 53 -10.90 -9.94 -9.59
C ASN A 53 -10.43 -8.50 -9.26
N PRO A 54 -10.46 -7.56 -10.22
CA PRO A 54 -10.09 -6.16 -9.99
C PRO A 54 -10.80 -5.51 -8.79
N THR A 55 -12.06 -5.88 -8.55
CA THR A 55 -12.85 -5.40 -7.40
C THR A 55 -12.25 -5.87 -6.08
N ALA A 56 -11.91 -7.16 -5.97
CA ALA A 56 -11.29 -7.72 -4.78
C ALA A 56 -9.92 -7.08 -4.51
N ARG A 57 -9.12 -6.88 -5.56
CA ARG A 57 -7.81 -6.21 -5.47
C ARG A 57 -7.94 -4.77 -4.97
N THR A 58 -8.87 -4.01 -5.53
CA THR A 58 -9.14 -2.62 -5.12
C THR A 58 -9.59 -2.55 -3.66
N GLN A 59 -10.47 -3.46 -3.25
CA GLN A 59 -10.92 -3.54 -1.85
C GLN A 59 -9.79 -3.98 -0.92
N ALA A 60 -8.93 -4.91 -1.33
CA ALA A 60 -7.76 -5.32 -0.54
C ALA A 60 -6.82 -4.14 -0.29
N ALA A 61 -6.51 -3.36 -1.34
CA ALA A 61 -5.69 -2.15 -1.22
C ALA A 61 -6.34 -1.08 -0.33
N LEU A 62 -7.65 -0.90 -0.42
CA LEU A 62 -8.40 0.01 0.45
C LEU A 62 -8.31 -0.40 1.92
N GLN A 63 -8.45 -1.69 2.23
CA GLN A 63 -8.34 -2.20 3.60
C GLN A 63 -6.91 -2.11 4.12
N LEU A 64 -5.90 -2.39 3.29
CA LEU A 64 -4.49 -2.15 3.63
C LEU A 64 -4.27 -0.69 4.00
N LYS A 65 -4.72 0.24 3.16
CA LYS A 65 -4.60 1.67 3.43
C LYS A 65 -5.21 2.07 4.76
N ASN A 66 -6.45 1.64 5.02
CA ASN A 66 -7.16 1.96 6.26
C ASN A 66 -6.47 1.37 7.50
N ALA A 67 -5.70 0.30 7.35
CA ALA A 67 -4.93 -0.30 8.43
C ALA A 67 -3.54 0.35 8.63
N LEU A 68 -3.04 1.06 7.61
CA LEU A 68 -1.71 1.70 7.58
C LEU A 68 -1.76 3.20 7.90
N TYR A 69 -2.89 3.86 7.66
CA TYR A 69 -3.00 5.31 7.80
C TYR A 69 -4.36 5.76 8.32
N SER A 70 -4.33 6.77 9.19
CA SER A 70 -5.49 7.54 9.62
C SER A 70 -5.08 8.99 9.80
N ARG A 71 -5.83 9.93 9.22
CA ARG A 71 -5.54 11.37 9.28
C ARG A 71 -5.52 11.90 10.72
N ASP A 72 -6.39 11.37 11.57
CA ASP A 72 -6.53 11.83 12.96
C ASP A 72 -5.49 11.22 13.90
N ASN A 73 -4.84 10.10 13.51
CA ASN A 73 -3.98 9.31 14.38
C ASN A 73 -2.73 8.79 13.65
N ILE A 74 -2.11 9.61 12.81
CA ILE A 74 -0.97 9.24 11.95
C ILE A 74 0.12 8.52 12.76
N GLU A 75 0.53 9.08 13.89
CA GLU A 75 1.64 8.53 14.68
C GLU A 75 1.33 7.15 15.30
N ALA A 76 0.09 6.95 15.78
CA ALA A 76 -0.33 5.67 16.33
C ALA A 76 -0.31 4.56 15.26
N PHE A 77 -0.70 4.87 14.03
CA PHE A 77 -0.66 3.93 12.91
C PHE A 77 0.79 3.65 12.45
N ARG A 78 1.66 4.66 12.45
CA ARG A 78 3.10 4.47 12.19
C ARG A 78 3.74 3.56 13.22
N GLU A 79 3.53 3.80 14.51
CA GLU A 79 4.04 2.92 15.56
C GLU A 79 3.47 1.50 15.44
N ARG A 80 2.17 1.37 15.17
CA ARG A 80 1.52 0.07 14.97
C ARG A 80 2.15 -0.69 13.81
N TRP A 81 2.44 -0.03 12.69
CA TRP A 81 3.18 -0.62 11.58
C TRP A 81 4.58 -1.07 12.00
N LEU A 82 5.34 -0.21 12.68
CA LEU A 82 6.71 -0.50 13.11
C LEU A 82 6.82 -1.65 14.13
N ARG A 83 5.73 -1.98 14.84
CA ARG A 83 5.65 -3.13 15.76
C ARG A 83 5.47 -4.47 15.03
N ILE A 84 5.11 -4.46 13.75
CA ILE A 84 4.93 -5.67 12.95
C ILE A 84 6.30 -6.30 12.68
N PRO A 85 6.43 -7.64 12.75
CA PRO A 85 7.66 -8.34 12.40
C PRO A 85 8.23 -7.94 11.02
N ASP A 86 9.55 -7.82 10.94
CA ASP A 86 10.23 -7.30 9.75
C ASP A 86 10.00 -8.14 8.49
N ASP A 87 9.89 -9.47 8.63
CA ASP A 87 9.58 -10.39 7.54
C ASP A 87 8.20 -10.11 6.93
N ILE A 88 7.20 -9.82 7.76
CA ILE A 88 5.85 -9.49 7.31
C ILE A 88 5.83 -8.11 6.66
N ARG A 89 6.51 -7.12 7.26
CA ARG A 89 6.61 -5.77 6.67
C ARG A 89 7.30 -5.82 5.31
N ALA A 90 8.40 -6.58 5.20
CA ALA A 90 9.11 -6.79 3.95
C ALA A 90 8.24 -7.46 2.88
N HIS A 91 7.43 -8.44 3.25
CA HIS A 91 6.49 -9.09 2.34
C HIS A 91 5.43 -8.12 1.82
N VAL A 92 4.75 -7.41 2.75
CA VAL A 92 3.69 -6.46 2.42
C VAL A 92 4.21 -5.31 1.55
N LYS A 93 5.36 -4.72 1.89
CA LYS A 93 5.91 -3.59 1.13
C LYS A 93 6.36 -3.98 -0.27
N ASN A 94 6.92 -5.18 -0.44
CA ASN A 94 7.26 -5.71 -1.76
C ASN A 94 6.00 -5.97 -2.60
N ASN A 95 4.95 -6.53 -2.01
CA ASN A 95 3.69 -6.75 -2.70
C ASN A 95 3.02 -5.43 -3.12
N CYS A 96 2.98 -4.42 -2.24
CA CYS A 96 2.45 -3.10 -2.57
C CYS A 96 3.27 -2.42 -3.69
N PHE A 97 4.60 -2.53 -3.65
CA PHE A 97 5.46 -2.00 -4.70
C PHE A 97 5.24 -2.71 -6.05
N ASN A 98 5.15 -4.04 -6.05
CA ASN A 98 4.93 -4.82 -7.26
C ASN A 98 3.52 -4.61 -7.86
N ALA A 99 2.56 -4.21 -7.03
CA ALA A 99 1.23 -3.85 -7.49
C ALA A 99 1.16 -2.49 -8.21
N LEU A 100 2.21 -1.65 -8.14
CA LEU A 100 2.23 -0.35 -8.83
C LEU A 100 2.02 -0.53 -10.34
N GLY A 101 1.06 0.21 -10.90
CA GLY A 101 0.68 0.14 -12.30
C GLY A 101 -0.18 -1.07 -12.68
N THR A 102 -0.35 -2.07 -11.82
CA THR A 102 -1.22 -3.23 -12.10
C THR A 102 -2.69 -2.95 -11.77
N GLU A 103 -2.97 -1.88 -11.05
CA GLU A 103 -4.32 -1.42 -10.73
C GLU A 103 -4.88 -0.54 -11.85
N THR A 104 -6.17 -0.66 -12.11
CA THR A 104 -6.90 0.21 -13.05
C THR A 104 -7.65 1.34 -12.35
N SER A 105 -7.79 1.28 -11.02
CA SER A 105 -8.44 2.30 -10.20
C SER A 105 -7.54 3.53 -10.05
N LYS A 106 -8.11 4.72 -10.29
CA LYS A 106 -7.47 6.02 -10.00
C LYS A 106 -8.26 6.76 -8.89
N PRO A 107 -7.60 7.39 -7.90
CA PRO A 107 -6.16 7.34 -7.61
C PRO A 107 -5.68 5.92 -7.25
N SER A 108 -4.39 5.60 -7.48
CA SER A 108 -3.85 4.26 -7.20
C SER A 108 -3.79 4.02 -5.69
N GLN A 109 -4.42 2.95 -5.24
CA GLN A 109 -4.43 2.58 -3.82
C GLN A 109 -3.10 1.92 -3.42
N ALA A 110 -2.45 1.19 -4.33
CA ALA A 110 -1.10 0.69 -4.14
C ALA A 110 -0.10 1.84 -3.95
N ALA A 111 -0.19 2.90 -4.75
CA ALA A 111 0.65 4.09 -4.61
C ALA A 111 0.47 4.76 -3.23
N GLN A 112 -0.78 4.89 -2.76
CA GLN A 112 -1.08 5.38 -1.41
C GLN A 112 -0.46 4.49 -0.33
N CYS A 113 -0.61 3.16 -0.43
CA CYS A 113 -0.03 2.23 0.54
C CYS A 113 1.50 2.34 0.60
N VAL A 114 2.17 2.42 -0.56
CA VAL A 114 3.62 2.63 -0.64
C VAL A 114 4.00 3.94 0.04
N GLY A 115 3.27 5.04 -0.24
CA GLY A 115 3.52 6.34 0.38
C GLY A 115 3.40 6.32 1.91
N TYR A 116 2.34 5.72 2.45
CA TYR A 116 2.14 5.66 3.90
C TYR A 116 3.16 4.78 4.62
N ILE A 117 3.50 3.61 4.05
CA ILE A 117 4.54 2.74 4.60
C ILE A 117 5.90 3.47 4.58
N ALA A 118 6.20 4.17 3.48
CA ALA A 118 7.43 4.94 3.35
C ALA A 118 7.52 6.06 4.41
N CYS A 119 6.42 6.75 4.69
CA CYS A 119 6.38 7.78 5.73
C CYS A 119 6.61 7.21 7.15
N ALA A 120 6.37 5.92 7.37
CA ALA A 120 6.68 5.24 8.63
C ALA A 120 8.14 4.73 8.67
N GLU A 121 8.64 4.17 7.55
CA GLU A 121 9.93 3.48 7.50
C GLU A 121 11.12 4.41 7.21
N LEU A 122 10.99 5.37 6.28
CA LEU A 122 12.09 6.24 5.87
C LEU A 122 12.66 7.10 7.02
N PRO A 123 11.84 7.71 7.93
CA PRO A 123 12.38 8.46 9.06
C PRO A 123 13.19 7.59 10.05
N ARG A 124 12.96 6.28 10.06
CA ARG A 124 13.71 5.30 10.84
C ARG A 124 14.91 4.72 10.07
N GLY A 125 15.18 5.22 8.87
CA GLY A 125 16.21 4.71 7.98
C GLY A 125 15.92 3.29 7.50
N GLN A 126 14.66 2.88 7.42
CA GLN A 126 14.22 1.62 6.81
C GLN A 126 13.76 1.87 5.37
N TRP A 127 13.79 0.83 4.53
CA TRP A 127 13.37 0.89 3.11
C TRP A 127 14.10 1.96 2.26
N ARG A 128 15.41 2.12 2.49
CA ARG A 128 16.24 3.17 1.85
C ARG A 128 16.31 3.06 0.33
N ASP A 129 16.09 1.86 -0.21
CA ASP A 129 16.07 1.56 -1.65
C ASP A 129 14.79 2.04 -2.37
N LEU A 130 13.75 2.44 -1.62
CA LEU A 130 12.45 2.76 -2.21
C LEU A 130 12.50 3.89 -3.23
N ILE A 131 13.12 5.03 -2.88
CA ILE A 131 13.11 6.22 -3.74
C ILE A 131 13.87 5.94 -5.05
N GLU A 132 15.01 5.26 -4.97
CA GLU A 132 15.77 4.85 -6.16
C GLU A 132 14.95 3.91 -7.05
N ARG A 133 14.22 2.97 -6.46
CA ARG A 133 13.33 2.06 -7.21
C ARG A 133 12.16 2.78 -7.87
N LEU A 134 11.53 3.73 -7.18
CA LEU A 134 10.46 4.54 -7.75
C LEU A 134 10.97 5.42 -8.90
N VAL A 135 12.13 6.05 -8.74
CA VAL A 135 12.76 6.86 -9.79
C VAL A 135 13.17 6.01 -10.97
N ALA A 136 13.69 4.80 -10.74
CA ALA A 136 14.00 3.86 -11.81
C ALA A 136 12.74 3.46 -12.59
N ASN A 137 11.60 3.24 -11.92
CA ASN A 137 10.33 2.96 -12.60
C ASN A 137 9.90 4.08 -13.55
N VAL A 138 10.20 5.34 -13.20
CA VAL A 138 9.84 6.52 -14.01
C VAL A 138 10.82 6.76 -15.16
N THR A 139 12.12 6.68 -14.88
CA THR A 139 13.20 7.07 -15.81
C THR A 139 13.63 5.96 -16.77
N THR A 140 13.33 4.69 -16.46
CA THR A 140 13.71 3.57 -17.34
C THR A 140 12.91 3.60 -18.64
N VAL A 141 13.63 3.67 -19.76
CA VAL A 141 13.06 3.61 -21.11
C VAL A 141 12.34 2.29 -21.33
N GLY A 142 11.14 2.34 -21.92
CA GLY A 142 10.33 1.14 -22.22
C GLY A 142 9.47 0.63 -21.06
N ARG A 143 9.46 1.31 -19.91
CA ARG A 143 8.47 1.03 -18.85
C ARG A 143 7.06 1.43 -19.30
N PRO A 144 6.02 0.66 -18.94
CA PRO A 144 4.66 1.02 -19.30
C PRO A 144 4.15 2.20 -18.47
N ASP A 145 3.31 3.04 -19.07
CA ASP A 145 2.93 4.35 -18.53
C ASP A 145 2.19 4.28 -17.20
N ASN A 146 1.38 3.23 -17.01
CA ASN A 146 0.72 2.94 -15.73
C ASN A 146 1.70 2.78 -14.55
N ILE A 147 2.84 2.12 -14.75
CA ILE A 147 3.86 1.98 -13.71
C ILE A 147 4.53 3.32 -13.43
N ARG A 148 4.77 4.12 -14.48
CA ARG A 148 5.35 5.47 -14.36
C ARG A 148 4.43 6.39 -13.58
N GLU A 149 3.16 6.46 -13.98
CA GLU A 149 2.13 7.24 -13.29
C GLU A 149 1.98 6.83 -11.82
N ALA A 150 1.83 5.54 -11.53
CA ALA A 150 1.67 5.06 -10.15
C ALA A 150 2.92 5.31 -9.29
N SER A 151 4.11 5.25 -9.88
CA SER A 151 5.36 5.53 -9.17
C SER A 151 5.52 7.02 -8.86
N LEU A 152 5.13 7.90 -9.79
CA LEU A 152 5.06 9.35 -9.57
C LEU A 152 4.04 9.71 -8.50
N GLU A 153 2.87 9.07 -8.53
CA GLU A 153 1.82 9.26 -7.52
C GLU A 153 2.33 8.86 -6.12
N ALA A 154 3.03 7.73 -6.01
CA ALA A 154 3.65 7.29 -4.77
C ALA A 154 4.72 8.29 -4.28
N LEU A 155 5.59 8.79 -5.16
CA LEU A 155 6.56 9.85 -4.82
C LEU A 155 5.86 11.11 -4.32
N GLY A 156 4.75 11.51 -4.94
CA GLY A 156 3.93 12.64 -4.53
C GLY A 156 3.41 12.48 -3.10
N TYR A 157 2.83 11.33 -2.76
CA TYR A 157 2.37 11.04 -1.39
C TYR A 157 3.52 11.07 -0.38
N ILE A 158 4.68 10.52 -0.72
CA ILE A 158 5.86 10.55 0.16
C ILE A 158 6.28 12.00 0.42
N CYS A 159 6.41 12.82 -0.63
CA CYS A 159 6.86 14.20 -0.52
C CYS A 159 5.87 15.09 0.25
N GLN A 160 4.59 14.73 0.26
CA GLN A 160 3.56 15.47 0.98
C GLN A 160 3.58 15.21 2.49
N ASP A 161 3.77 13.95 2.91
CA ASP A 161 3.53 13.52 4.30
C ASP A 161 4.81 13.28 5.12
N ILE A 162 6.00 13.31 4.49
CA ILE A 162 7.28 13.12 5.18
C ILE A 162 8.00 14.46 5.43
N GLU A 163 8.78 14.54 6.51
CA GLU A 163 9.62 15.70 6.79
C GLU A 163 10.72 15.86 5.73
N GLN A 164 10.86 17.07 5.18
CA GLN A 164 11.84 17.38 4.11
C GLN A 164 13.27 16.96 4.45
N LYS A 165 13.67 17.07 5.73
CA LYS A 165 15.02 16.67 6.20
C LYS A 165 15.33 15.19 5.96
N VAL A 166 14.31 14.33 5.95
CA VAL A 166 14.48 12.89 5.67
C VAL A 166 14.76 12.67 4.19
N LEU A 167 14.22 13.51 3.31
CA LEU A 167 14.37 13.42 1.86
C LEU A 167 15.55 14.21 1.30
N GLU A 168 16.15 15.14 2.06
CA GLU A 168 17.31 15.95 1.63
C GLU A 168 18.39 15.12 0.90
N PRO A 169 18.84 13.95 1.42
CA PRO A 169 19.86 13.14 0.75
C PRO A 169 19.43 12.58 -0.62
N GLN A 170 18.12 12.40 -0.84
CA GLN A 170 17.55 11.84 -2.06
C GLN A 170 16.84 12.89 -2.93
N SER A 171 16.88 14.16 -2.54
CA SER A 171 16.21 15.28 -3.22
C SER A 171 16.56 15.37 -4.71
N ASN A 172 17.85 15.27 -5.05
CA ASN A 172 18.31 15.29 -6.45
C ASN A 172 17.75 14.13 -7.28
N VAL A 173 17.64 12.94 -6.68
CA VAL A 173 17.12 11.74 -7.33
C VAL A 173 15.61 11.89 -7.60
N ILE A 174 14.87 12.42 -6.62
CA ILE A 174 13.44 12.71 -6.76
C ILE A 174 13.19 13.76 -7.85
N LEU A 175 13.96 14.85 -7.86
CA LEU A 175 13.85 15.90 -8.88
C LEU A 175 14.12 15.35 -10.29
N THR A 176 15.01 14.37 -10.43
CA THR A 176 15.30 13.72 -11.71
C THR A 176 14.11 12.91 -12.24
N ALA A 177 13.24 12.39 -11.36
CA ALA A 177 12.02 11.71 -11.80
C ALA A 177 10.91 12.68 -12.22
N LEU A 178 10.98 13.95 -11.83
CA LEU A 178 9.93 14.96 -12.08
C LEU A 178 10.22 15.85 -13.28
N VAL A 179 11.42 15.80 -13.85
CA VAL A 179 11.86 16.59 -15.03
C VAL A 179 11.69 15.80 -16.32
#